data_AF-A0A9Q1DVF9-F1
#
_entry.id   AF-A0A9Q1DVF9-F1
#
_cell.length_a   1.000
_cell.length_b   1.000
_cell.length_c   1.000
_cell.angle_alpha   90.00
_cell.angle_beta   90.00
_cell.angle_gamma   90.00
#
_symmetry.space_group_name_H-M   'P 1'
#
loop_
_entity.id
_entity.type
_entity.pdbx_description
1 polymer ?
#
loop_
_entity_poly.entity_id
_entity_poly.type
_entity_poly.pdbx_seq_one_letter_code
_entity_poly.pdbx_strand_id
1 'polypeptide(L)'
;MPWVSSSKRRESSELPLPAGWEEARDYDGRVFYIDHNTRQTSWIDPRDRITKPLTFADCVGDELPLGWEVVYDQQVGVYYIDHINKTTQIENPRTRWRQEQERMLKEYLVVAEEALNAKKEMYLIKQQRLELAQKEFLLFRELSEEDRRSVGSAFSGSTRTLTK
;
A
#
# COMPACT_ATOMS: atom_id res chain seq x y z
N MET A 1 -17.32 -12.96 -36.03
CA MET A 1 -16.25 -11.94 -35.99
C MET A 1 -14.96 -12.65 -35.61
N PRO A 2 -13.86 -12.57 -36.38
CA PRO A 2 -12.65 -13.33 -36.08
C PRO A 2 -11.86 -12.63 -34.99
N TRP A 3 -11.61 -13.34 -33.90
CA TRP A 3 -11.01 -12.82 -32.68
C TRP A 3 -9.50 -12.59 -32.90
N VAL A 4 -9.08 -11.33 -32.78
CA VAL A 4 -7.67 -10.94 -32.74
C VAL A 4 -7.19 -11.13 -31.30
N SER A 5 -6.60 -12.28 -30.99
CA SER A 5 -5.91 -12.50 -29.71
C SER A 5 -4.63 -13.30 -29.92
N SER A 6 -3.80 -12.87 -30.88
CA SER A 6 -2.51 -13.51 -31.18
C SER A 6 -1.40 -12.55 -31.60
N SER A 7 -1.55 -11.25 -31.33
CA SER A 7 -0.55 -10.26 -31.76
C SER A 7 0.72 -10.24 -30.90
N LYS A 8 0.70 -10.73 -29.65
CA LYS A 8 1.85 -10.62 -28.73
C LYS A 8 2.75 -11.86 -28.63
N ARG A 9 2.24 -13.05 -28.97
CA ARG A 9 3.07 -14.27 -29.06
C ARG A 9 4.14 -14.17 -30.15
N ARG A 10 3.94 -13.27 -31.12
CA ARG A 10 4.86 -13.02 -32.23
C ARG A 10 6.17 -12.36 -31.78
N GLU A 11 6.14 -11.55 -30.73
CA GLU A 11 7.31 -10.78 -30.28
C GLU A 11 8.33 -11.68 -29.55
N SER A 12 7.87 -12.66 -28.75
CA SER A 12 8.77 -13.67 -28.15
C SER A 12 9.36 -14.62 -29.20
N SER A 13 8.63 -14.93 -30.28
CA SER A 13 9.14 -15.84 -31.34
C SER A 13 10.24 -15.24 -32.22
N GLU A 14 10.46 -13.93 -32.17
CA GLU A 14 11.53 -13.25 -32.91
C GLU A 14 12.91 -13.39 -32.25
N LEU A 15 12.96 -13.64 -30.93
CA LEU A 15 14.20 -13.88 -30.20
C LEU A 15 14.65 -15.32 -30.41
N PRO A 16 15.96 -15.66 -30.47
CA PRO A 16 16.41 -17.05 -30.49
C PRO A 16 16.11 -17.77 -29.16
N LEU A 17 15.91 -19.09 -29.18
CA LEU A 17 15.78 -19.86 -27.94
C LEU A 17 17.15 -19.86 -27.21
N PRO A 18 17.18 -19.85 -25.88
CA PRO A 18 18.44 -20.00 -25.15
C PRO A 18 19.13 -21.34 -25.47
N ALA A 19 20.44 -21.41 -25.26
CA ALA A 19 21.21 -22.62 -25.55
C ALA A 19 20.66 -23.84 -24.77
N GLY A 20 20.48 -24.95 -25.48
CA GLY A 20 19.92 -26.19 -24.93
C GLY A 20 18.40 -26.19 -24.80
N TRP A 21 17.68 -25.17 -25.29
CA TRP A 21 16.22 -25.19 -25.37
C TRP A 21 15.73 -25.58 -26.76
N GLU A 22 14.67 -26.38 -26.81
CA GLU A 22 14.00 -26.79 -28.05
C GLU A 22 12.49 -26.55 -27.95
N GLU A 23 11.88 -26.08 -29.04
CA GLU A 23 10.43 -25.97 -29.18
C GLU A 23 9.87 -27.24 -29.82
N ALA A 24 8.88 -27.85 -29.16
CA ALA A 24 8.18 -29.03 -29.65
C ALA A 24 6.66 -28.81 -29.59
N ARG A 25 5.90 -29.69 -30.24
CA ARG A 25 4.43 -29.66 -30.24
C ARG A 25 3.87 -31.00 -29.79
N ASP A 26 2.82 -30.94 -28.97
CA ASP A 26 2.08 -32.13 -28.57
C ASP A 26 1.13 -32.62 -29.69
N TYR A 27 0.38 -33.68 -29.40
CA TYR A 27 -0.60 -34.27 -30.33
C TYR A 27 -1.79 -33.35 -30.61
N ASP A 28 -2.11 -32.43 -29.70
CA ASP A 28 -3.15 -31.41 -29.86
C ASP A 28 -2.62 -30.16 -30.59
N GLY A 29 -1.34 -30.16 -30.97
CA GLY A 29 -0.66 -29.04 -31.63
C GLY A 29 -0.27 -27.90 -30.68
N ARG A 30 -0.39 -28.10 -29.36
CA ARG A 30 0.06 -27.14 -28.36
C ARG A 30 1.58 -27.16 -28.25
N VAL A 31 2.17 -25.97 -28.27
CA VAL A 31 3.62 -25.80 -28.16
C VAL A 31 4.06 -25.99 -26.72
N PHE A 32 5.15 -26.73 -26.53
CA PHE A 32 5.89 -26.86 -25.27
C PHE A 32 7.39 -26.76 -25.53
N TYR A 33 8.15 -26.53 -24.48
CA TYR A 33 9.60 -26.31 -24.56
C TYR A 33 10.34 -27.40 -23.79
N ILE A 34 11.44 -27.87 -24.37
CA ILE A 34 12.31 -28.90 -23.82
C ILE A 34 13.63 -28.24 -23.43
N ASP A 35 14.00 -28.32 -22.15
CA ASP A 35 15.32 -27.92 -21.67
C ASP A 35 16.23 -29.15 -21.62
N HIS A 36 17.15 -29.25 -22.58
CA HIS A 36 18.14 -30.32 -22.67
C HIS A 36 19.21 -30.25 -21.58
N ASN A 37 19.41 -29.09 -20.96
CA ASN A 37 20.40 -28.94 -19.88
C ASN A 37 19.91 -29.63 -18.61
N THR A 38 18.63 -29.44 -18.27
CA THR A 38 18.01 -30.04 -17.08
C THR A 38 17.21 -31.31 -17.39
N ARG A 39 17.04 -31.63 -18.68
CA ARG A 39 16.20 -32.73 -19.19
C ARG A 39 14.75 -32.63 -18.73
N GLN A 40 14.22 -31.41 -18.72
CA GLN A 40 12.85 -31.12 -18.29
C GLN A 40 12.03 -30.52 -19.43
N THR A 41 10.71 -30.65 -19.34
CA THR A 41 9.76 -30.05 -20.27
C THR A 41 8.90 -29.01 -19.56
N SER A 42 8.62 -27.89 -20.22
CA SER A 42 7.87 -26.77 -19.68
C SER A 42 6.85 -26.24 -20.69
N TRP A 43 5.69 -25.79 -20.18
CA TRP A 43 4.70 -25.05 -20.97
C TRP A 43 5.03 -23.55 -21.06
N ILE A 44 6.02 -23.09 -20.29
CA ILE A 44 6.46 -21.69 -20.24
C ILE A 44 7.61 -21.51 -21.23
N ASP A 45 7.47 -20.55 -22.15
CA ASP A 45 8.56 -20.17 -23.06
C ASP A 45 9.73 -19.62 -22.23
N PRO A 46 10.95 -20.17 -22.35
CA PRO A 46 12.10 -19.63 -21.64
C PRO A 46 12.38 -18.15 -21.91
N ARG A 47 11.94 -17.63 -23.07
CA ARG A 47 12.07 -16.23 -23.47
C ARG A 47 11.07 -15.32 -22.74
N ASP A 48 9.95 -15.86 -22.28
CA ASP A 48 8.93 -15.09 -21.55
C ASP A 48 9.49 -14.47 -20.27
N ARG A 49 10.60 -15.01 -19.71
CA ARG A 49 11.29 -14.39 -18.57
C ARG A 49 11.80 -12.98 -18.86
N ILE A 50 12.01 -12.65 -20.14
CA ILE A 50 12.54 -11.37 -20.61
C ILE A 50 11.40 -10.45 -21.08
N THR A 51 10.35 -11.04 -21.67
CA THR A 51 9.27 -10.28 -22.32
C THR A 51 8.02 -10.12 -21.45
N LYS A 52 7.80 -10.97 -20.45
CA LYS A 52 6.63 -10.90 -19.57
C LYS A 52 6.95 -10.26 -18.21
N PRO A 53 5.98 -9.54 -17.62
CA PRO A 53 6.13 -9.03 -16.27
C PRO A 53 6.33 -10.17 -15.26
N LEU A 54 7.29 -10.02 -14.35
CA LEU A 54 7.57 -11.02 -13.32
C LEU A 54 6.51 -11.02 -12.23
N THR A 55 5.89 -9.87 -11.97
CA THR A 55 4.90 -9.71 -10.90
C THR A 55 3.59 -9.14 -11.44
N PHE A 56 2.53 -9.31 -10.65
CA PHE A 56 1.23 -8.69 -10.95
C PHE A 56 1.28 -7.15 -10.99
N ALA A 57 2.26 -6.53 -10.31
CA ALA A 57 2.42 -5.08 -10.26
C ALA A 57 2.93 -4.51 -11.59
N ASP A 58 3.74 -5.27 -12.33
CA ASP A 58 4.35 -4.83 -13.59
C ASP A 58 3.44 -5.09 -14.81
N CYS A 59 2.30 -5.75 -14.60
CA CYS A 59 1.38 -6.11 -15.68
C CYS A 59 0.62 -4.89 -16.20
N VAL A 60 0.70 -4.61 -17.50
CA VAL A 60 -0.01 -3.51 -18.16
C VAL A 60 -1.13 -4.04 -19.06
N GLY A 61 -2.28 -3.35 -19.08
CA GLY A 61 -3.41 -3.72 -19.95
C GLY A 61 -3.96 -5.10 -19.61
N ASP A 62 -3.93 -6.02 -20.58
CA ASP A 62 -4.42 -7.41 -20.45
C ASP A 62 -3.30 -8.45 -20.27
N GLU A 63 -2.06 -8.00 -20.03
CA GLU A 63 -0.92 -8.89 -19.83
C GLU A 63 -1.04 -9.68 -18.52
N LEU A 64 -0.55 -10.91 -18.54
CA LEU A 64 -0.44 -11.75 -17.36
C LEU A 64 1.02 -11.96 -17.00
N PRO A 65 1.32 -12.15 -15.70
CA PRO A 65 2.69 -12.37 -15.28
C PRO A 65 3.25 -13.70 -15.79
N LEU A 66 4.57 -13.84 -15.70
CA LEU A 66 5.28 -15.04 -16.07
C LEU A 66 4.62 -16.30 -15.48
N GLY A 67 4.42 -17.32 -16.32
CA GLY A 67 3.79 -18.59 -15.92
C GLY A 67 2.27 -18.61 -16.01
N TRP A 68 1.61 -17.46 -16.18
CA TRP A 68 0.17 -17.40 -16.41
C TRP A 68 -0.17 -17.41 -17.90
N GLU A 69 -1.19 -18.18 -18.26
CA GLU A 69 -1.71 -18.29 -19.62
C GLU A 69 -3.23 -18.09 -19.65
N VAL A 70 -3.72 -17.32 -20.62
CA VAL A 70 -5.14 -17.25 -20.95
C VAL A 70 -5.45 -18.34 -21.96
N VAL A 71 -6.42 -19.19 -21.63
CA VAL A 71 -6.91 -20.23 -22.53
C VAL A 71 -8.40 -20.02 -22.79
N TYR A 72 -8.80 -20.30 -24.01
CA TYR A 72 -10.19 -20.22 -24.45
C TYR A 72 -10.70 -21.64 -24.68
N ASP A 73 -11.79 -21.98 -24.01
CA ASP A 73 -12.55 -23.20 -24.27
C ASP A 73 -13.96 -22.83 -24.77
N GLN A 74 -14.50 -23.65 -25.67
CA GLN A 74 -15.79 -23.42 -26.30
C GLN A 74 -16.96 -23.59 -25.32
N GLN A 75 -16.80 -24.39 -24.27
CA GLN A 75 -17.84 -24.62 -23.26
C GLN A 75 -17.73 -23.66 -22.07
N VAL A 76 -16.52 -23.47 -21.55
CA VAL A 76 -16.29 -22.68 -20.33
C VAL A 76 -16.04 -21.20 -20.63
N GLY A 77 -15.58 -20.87 -21.85
CA GLY A 77 -15.14 -19.53 -22.22
C GLY A 77 -13.69 -19.28 -21.82
N VAL A 78 -13.39 -18.06 -21.38
CA VAL A 78 -12.03 -17.65 -21.00
C VAL A 78 -11.70 -18.16 -19.61
N TYR A 79 -10.59 -18.88 -19.47
CA TYR A 79 -10.05 -19.29 -18.17
C TYR A 79 -8.53 -19.13 -18.15
N TYR A 80 -7.97 -19.19 -16.95
CA TYR A 80 -6.58 -18.88 -16.66
C TYR A 80 -5.88 -20.12 -16.11
N ILE A 81 -4.68 -20.38 -16.62
CA ILE A 81 -3.82 -21.49 -16.19
C ILE A 81 -2.56 -20.91 -15.56
N ASP A 82 -2.23 -21.37 -14.35
CA ASP A 82 -0.96 -21.10 -13.70
C ASP A 82 -0.04 -22.31 -13.89
N HIS A 83 0.97 -22.15 -14.73
CA HIS A 83 1.95 -23.20 -15.03
C HIS A 83 3.01 -23.38 -13.94
N ILE A 84 3.11 -22.46 -12.98
CA ILE A 84 4.04 -22.58 -11.85
C ILE A 84 3.38 -23.42 -10.77
N ASN A 85 2.16 -23.05 -10.38
CA ASN A 85 1.41 -23.74 -9.33
C ASN A 85 0.57 -24.91 -9.84
N LYS A 86 0.51 -25.11 -11.17
CA LYS A 86 -0.27 -26.18 -11.83
C LYS A 86 -1.76 -26.12 -11.50
N THR A 87 -2.32 -24.90 -11.43
CA THR A 87 -3.73 -24.66 -11.13
C THR A 87 -4.46 -24.05 -12.33
N THR A 88 -5.79 -24.20 -12.33
CA THR A 88 -6.66 -23.58 -13.33
C THR A 88 -7.80 -22.86 -12.62
N GLN A 89 -8.21 -21.71 -13.15
CA GLN A 89 -9.26 -20.89 -12.56
C GLN A 89 -10.01 -20.07 -13.61
N ILE A 90 -11.30 -19.81 -13.37
CA ILE A 90 -12.14 -19.00 -14.27
C ILE A 90 -11.89 -17.51 -14.04
N GLU A 91 -11.67 -17.09 -12.79
CA GLU A 91 -11.44 -15.69 -12.44
C GLU A 91 -10.07 -15.21 -12.90
N ASN A 92 -10.01 -13.98 -13.42
CA ASN A 92 -8.72 -13.36 -13.74
C ASN A 92 -7.89 -13.19 -12.46
N PRO A 93 -6.66 -13.73 -12.39
CA PRO A 93 -5.83 -13.65 -11.19
C PRO A 93 -5.51 -12.20 -10.79
N ARG A 94 -5.49 -11.27 -11.74
CA ARG A 94 -5.27 -9.84 -11.50
C ARG A 94 -6.43 -9.19 -10.75
N THR A 95 -7.62 -9.77 -10.81
CA THR A 95 -8.79 -9.27 -10.07
C THR A 95 -8.56 -9.36 -8.58
N ARG A 96 -8.10 -10.52 -8.09
CA ARG A 96 -7.79 -10.73 -6.67
C ARG A 96 -6.66 -9.81 -6.22
N TRP A 97 -5.59 -9.72 -7.01
CA TRP A 97 -4.48 -8.83 -6.69
C TRP A 97 -4.93 -7.36 -6.58
N ARG A 98 -5.72 -6.87 -7.54
CA ARG A 98 -6.24 -5.50 -7.52
C ARG A 98 -7.16 -5.25 -6.32
N GLN A 99 -8.05 -6.19 -6.01
CA GLN A 99 -8.94 -6.10 -4.85
C GLN A 99 -8.15 -6.02 -3.55
N GLU A 100 -7.09 -6.82 -3.42
CA GLU A 100 -6.26 -6.84 -2.23
C GLU A 100 -5.46 -5.54 -2.07
N GLN A 101 -4.92 -4.99 -3.16
CA GLN A 101 -4.28 -3.68 -3.14
C GLN A 101 -5.26 -2.58 -2.75
N GLU A 102 -6.47 -2.60 -3.31
CA GLU A 102 -7.52 -1.64 -2.98
C GLU A 102 -7.94 -1.75 -1.51
N ARG A 103 -8.09 -2.97 -0.98
CA ARG A 103 -8.40 -3.24 0.43
C ARG A 103 -7.32 -2.65 1.34
N MET A 104 -6.05 -2.94 1.06
CA MET A 104 -4.93 -2.43 1.86
C MET A 104 -4.90 -0.89 1.89
N LEU A 105 -5.07 -0.25 0.73
CA LEU A 105 -5.08 1.22 0.65
C LEU A 105 -6.27 1.83 1.42
N LYS A 106 -7.45 1.19 1.35
CA LYS A 106 -8.62 1.62 2.13
C LYS A 106 -8.37 1.50 3.64
N GLU A 107 -7.76 0.42 4.09
CA GLU A 107 -7.43 0.23 5.51
C GLU A 107 -6.43 1.28 5.99
N TYR A 108 -5.41 1.57 5.20
CA TYR A 108 -4.45 2.62 5.53
C TYR A 108 -5.10 4.01 5.61
N LEU A 109 -6.02 4.30 4.68
CA LEU A 109 -6.75 5.57 4.68
C LEU A 109 -7.57 5.77 5.96
N VAL A 110 -8.28 4.72 6.39
CA VAL A 110 -9.07 4.75 7.64
C VAL A 110 -8.18 5.04 8.84
N VAL A 111 -7.07 4.31 8.98
CA VAL A 111 -6.13 4.51 10.10
C VAL A 111 -5.52 5.91 10.08
N ALA A 112 -5.18 6.43 8.90
CA ALA A 112 -4.64 7.77 8.75
C ALA A 112 -5.66 8.85 9.16
N GLU A 113 -6.95 8.66 8.83
CA GLU A 113 -8.03 9.56 9.21
C GLU A 113 -8.29 9.54 10.72
N GLU A 114 -8.33 8.37 11.33
CA GLU A 114 -8.47 8.20 12.78
C GLU A 114 -7.30 8.86 13.53
N ALA A 115 -6.07 8.63 13.08
CA ALA A 115 -4.88 9.26 13.65
C ALA A 115 -4.91 10.80 13.53
N LEU A 116 -5.39 11.32 12.39
CA LEU A 116 -5.55 12.74 12.18
C LEU A 116 -6.60 13.33 13.13
N ASN A 117 -7.74 12.67 13.29
CA ASN A 117 -8.80 13.13 14.18
C ASN A 117 -8.37 13.09 15.65
N ALA A 118 -7.72 12.02 16.10
CA ALA A 118 -7.13 11.95 17.43
C ALA A 118 -6.13 13.10 17.66
N LYS A 119 -5.31 13.44 16.65
CA LYS A 119 -4.37 14.55 16.73
C LYS A 119 -5.06 15.91 16.84
N LYS A 120 -6.20 16.10 16.16
CA LYS A 120 -7.02 17.33 16.28
C LYS A 120 -7.62 17.46 17.68
N GLU A 121 -8.19 16.39 18.23
CA GLU A 121 -8.73 16.38 19.59
C GLU A 121 -7.65 16.70 20.63
N MET A 122 -6.50 16.04 20.51
CA MET A 122 -5.32 16.27 21.35
C MET A 122 -4.90 17.75 21.29
N TYR A 123 -4.84 18.33 20.10
CA TYR A 123 -4.52 19.75 19.91
C TYR A 123 -5.49 20.67 20.65
N LEU A 124 -6.81 20.43 20.52
CA LEU A 124 -7.84 21.22 21.19
C LEU A 124 -7.71 21.14 22.72
N ILE A 125 -7.50 19.92 23.26
CA ILE A 125 -7.29 19.72 24.70
C ILE A 125 -6.05 20.49 25.17
N LYS A 126 -4.96 20.47 24.41
CA LYS A 126 -3.75 21.24 24.72
C LYS A 126 -4.01 22.74 24.73
N GLN A 127 -4.76 23.25 23.75
CA GLN A 127 -5.12 24.66 23.67
C GLN A 127 -5.96 25.09 24.88
N GLN A 128 -6.97 24.29 25.24
CA GLN A 128 -7.80 24.55 26.42
C GLN A 128 -6.99 24.50 27.73
N ARG A 129 -6.12 23.50 27.90
CA ARG A 129 -5.24 23.39 29.08
C ARG A 129 -4.27 24.56 29.19
N LEU A 130 -3.74 25.03 28.07
CA LEU A 130 -2.87 26.20 28.03
C LEU A 130 -3.61 27.46 28.49
N GLU A 131 -4.83 27.67 28.00
CA GLU A 131 -5.65 28.82 28.40
C GLU A 131 -5.98 28.80 29.90
N LEU A 132 -6.33 27.63 30.44
CA LEU A 132 -6.55 27.47 31.88
C LEU A 132 -5.30 27.79 32.70
N ALA A 133 -4.13 27.26 32.30
CA ALA A 133 -2.87 27.55 32.96
C ALA A 133 -2.50 29.05 32.91
N GLN A 134 -2.79 29.74 31.80
CA GLN A 134 -2.62 31.18 31.69
C GLN A 134 -3.53 31.95 32.66
N LYS A 135 -4.80 31.54 32.78
CA LYS A 135 -5.77 32.14 33.73
C LYS A 135 -5.33 31.94 35.18
N GLU A 136 -4.94 30.72 35.55
CA GLU A 136 -4.43 30.40 36.88
C GLU A 136 -3.17 31.22 37.23
N PHE A 137 -2.26 31.37 36.28
CA PHE A 137 -1.06 32.20 36.45
C PHE A 137 -1.40 33.68 36.72
N LEU A 138 -2.37 34.23 35.98
CA LEU A 138 -2.81 35.62 36.19
C LEU A 138 -3.47 35.78 37.56
N LEU A 139 -4.33 34.84 37.96
CA LEU A 139 -4.98 34.85 39.28
C LEU A 139 -3.94 34.79 40.41
N PHE A 140 -2.95 33.90 40.29
CA PHE A 140 -1.88 33.78 41.28
C PHE A 140 -1.05 35.08 41.39
N ARG A 141 -0.77 35.74 40.26
CA ARG A 141 -0.11 37.05 40.25
C ARG A 141 -0.94 38.11 40.98
N GLU A 142 -2.24 38.17 40.75
CA GLU A 142 -3.13 39.17 41.35
C GLU A 142 -3.23 39.00 42.88
N LEU A 143 -3.46 37.78 43.36
CA LEU A 143 -3.48 37.47 44.80
C LEU A 143 -2.15 37.83 45.49
N SER A 144 -1.02 37.58 44.83
CA SER A 144 0.29 37.97 45.35
C SER A 144 0.46 39.49 45.47
N GLU A 145 -0.09 40.28 44.54
CA GLU A 145 -0.06 41.74 44.63
C GLU A 145 -1.00 42.27 45.73
N GLU A 146 -2.13 41.62 45.97
CA GLU A 146 -3.04 41.95 47.07
C GLU A 146 -2.41 41.69 48.45
N ASP A 147 -1.71 40.56 48.62
CA ASP A 147 -0.93 40.27 49.83
C ASP A 147 0.22 41.27 50.05
N ARG A 148 0.83 41.78 48.98
CA ARG A 148 1.85 42.85 49.09
C ARG A 148 1.24 44.19 49.49
N ARG A 149 0.05 44.52 48.99
CA ARG A 149 -0.68 45.74 49.37
C ARG A 149 -1.19 45.68 50.81
N SER A 150 -1.66 44.52 51.27
CA SER A 150 -2.12 44.34 52.65
C SER A 150 -0.95 44.46 53.65
N VAL A 151 0.21 43.87 53.37
CA VAL A 151 1.44 44.01 54.18
C VAL A 151 1.99 45.45 54.16
N GLY A 152 1.91 46.16 53.02
CA GLY A 152 2.31 47.57 52.93
C GLY A 152 1.43 48.53 53.75
N SER A 153 0.14 48.21 53.93
CA SER A 153 -0.78 49.00 54.75
C SER A 153 -0.60 48.79 56.26
N ALA A 154 -0.05 47.64 56.68
CA ALA A 154 0.19 47.32 58.09
C ALA A 154 1.45 48.00 58.68
N PHE A 155 2.34 48.57 57.86
CA PHE A 155 3.57 49.23 58.33
C PHE A 155 3.43 50.76 58.55
N SER A 156 2.26 51.35 58.29
CA SER A 156 2.02 52.78 58.53
C SER A 156 1.24 53.01 59.82
N GLY A 157 1.94 52.98 60.97
CA GLY A 157 1.27 53.26 62.24
C GLY A 157 2.05 53.00 63.50
N SER A 158 3.17 53.70 63.72
CA SER A 158 3.53 54.22 65.06
C SER A 158 4.78 55.09 64.99
N THR A 159 4.60 56.35 64.58
CA THR A 159 5.49 57.43 65.00
C THR A 159 4.73 58.23 66.05
N ARG A 160 5.02 57.97 67.33
CA ARG A 160 4.46 58.73 68.44
C ARG A 160 5.54 59.66 68.99
N THR A 161 5.37 60.93 68.67
CA THR A 161 6.19 62.06 69.11
C THR A 161 5.76 62.59 70.49
N LEU A 162 6.69 63.31 71.13
CA LEU A 162 6.53 64.23 72.29
C LEU A 162 6.33 63.57 73.67
N THR A 163 6.88 64.05 74.79
CA THR A 163 7.38 65.39 75.15
C THR A 163 8.18 65.34 76.46
N LYS A 164 9.23 66.15 76.52
CA LYS A 164 9.74 66.96 77.65
C LYS A 164 10.20 66.29 78.94
#